data_AF-A0A2T6K6Z9-F1
#
_entry.id   AF-A0A2T6K6Z9-F1
#
_cell.length_a   1.000
_cell.length_b   1.000
_cell.length_c   1.000
_cell.angle_alpha   90.00
_cell.angle_beta   90.00
_cell.angle_gamma   90.00
#
_symmetry.space_group_name_H-M   'P 1'
#
loop_
_entity.id
_entity.type
_entity.pdbx_description
1 polymer ?
#
loop_
_entity_poly.entity_id
_entity_poly.type
_entity_poly.pdbx_seq_one_letter_code
_entity_poly.pdbx_strand_id
1 'polypeptide(L)' 'MNFKNINIAERMKHYNVSGLSIAVIDNGQISNTECFGLLESGTDKIVNGSSIFNSCSISK' A
#
# COMPACT_ATOMS: atom_id res chain seq x y z
N MET A 1 8.53 -10.04 3.51
CA MET A 1 7.42 -10.81 2.92
C MET A 1 7.79 -11.16 1.49
N ASN A 2 7.42 -12.33 0.97
CA ASN A 2 7.48 -12.60 -0.46
C ASN A 2 6.07 -13.06 -0.82
N PHE A 3 5.29 -12.21 -1.49
CA PHE A 3 3.99 -12.60 -2.02
C PHE A 3 4.23 -13.59 -3.17
N LYS A 4 4.55 -14.84 -2.83
CA LYS A 4 5.11 -15.84 -3.76
C LYS A 4 4.26 -16.07 -5.02
N ASN A 5 2.99 -15.67 -5.01
CA ASN A 5 2.05 -15.82 -6.12
C ASN A 5 1.33 -14.52 -6.54
N ILE A 6 1.72 -13.34 -6.03
CA ILE A 6 1.04 -12.08 -6.39
C ILE A 6 2.08 -11.00 -6.71
N ASN A 7 2.08 -10.55 -7.97
CA ASN A 7 2.79 -9.34 -8.37
C ASN A 7 1.90 -8.11 -8.10
N ILE A 8 2.17 -7.40 -7.00
CA ILE A 8 1.37 -6.24 -6.59
C ILE A 8 1.37 -5.14 -7.66
N ALA A 9 2.52 -4.86 -8.29
CA ALA A 9 2.62 -3.83 -9.32
C ALA A 9 1.74 -4.17 -10.55
N GLU A 10 1.71 -5.44 -10.96
CA GLU A 10 0.85 -5.91 -12.04
C GLU A 10 -0.64 -5.76 -11.69
N ARG A 11 -1.02 -6.14 -10.45
CA ARG A 11 -2.42 -6.03 -9.98
C ARG A 11 -2.85 -4.57 -9.85
N MET A 12 -1.98 -3.68 -9.36
CA MET A 12 -2.25 -2.24 -9.32
C MET A 12 -2.50 -1.69 -10.72
N LYS A 13 -1.68 -2.08 -11.70
CA LYS A 13 -1.89 -1.70 -13.11
C LYS A 13 -3.22 -2.22 -13.65
N HIS A 14 -3.55 -3.48 -13.39
CA HIS A 14 -4.80 -4.10 -13.85
C HIS A 14 -6.06 -3.41 -13.30
N TYR A 15 -6.03 -2.93 -12.05
CA TYR A 15 -7.17 -2.25 -11.40
C TYR A 15 -7.06 -0.73 -11.35
N ASN A 16 -6.10 -0.12 -12.05
CA ASN A 16 -5.88 1.33 -12.06
C ASN A 16 -5.69 1.92 -10.65
N VAL A 17 -5.03 1.19 -9.74
CA VAL A 17 -4.70 1.66 -8.39
C VAL A 17 -3.49 2.60 -8.48
N SER A 18 -3.66 3.85 -8.04
CA SER A 18 -2.59 4.87 -8.11
C SER A 18 -1.47 4.63 -7.11
N GLY A 19 -1.81 4.19 -5.89
CA GLY A 19 -0.83 3.91 -4.85
C GLY A 19 -1.38 3.01 -3.74
N LEU A 20 -0.48 2.36 -3.01
CA LEU A 20 -0.80 1.36 -2.00
C LEU A 20 0.29 1.34 -0.91
N SER A 21 -0.13 1.26 0.36
CA SER A 21 0.76 1.00 1.50
C SER A 21 0.30 -0.27 2.22
N ILE A 22 1.24 -1.14 2.58
CA ILE A 22 0.99 -2.40 3.28
C ILE A 22 1.96 -2.49 4.45
N ALA A 23 1.44 -2.73 5.65
CA ALA A 23 2.24 -3.08 6.82
C ALA A 23 1.83 -4.48 7.32
N VAL A 24 2.82 -5.31 7.66
CA VAL A 24 2.61 -6.64 8.20
C VAL A 24 2.95 -6.61 9.69
N ILE A 25 2.00 -7.03 10.51
CA ILE A 25 2.21 -7.16 11.95
C ILE A 25 2.36 -8.65 12.26
N ASP A 26 3.48 -9.00 12.89
CA ASP A 26 3.79 -10.35 13.37
C ASP A 26 4.33 -10.25 14.80
N ASN A 27 3.88 -11.13 15.70
CA ASN A 27 4.20 -11.07 17.13
C ASN A 27 4.06 -9.67 17.77
N GLY A 28 3.02 -8.93 17.38
CA GLY A 28 2.73 -7.59 17.93
C GLY A 28 3.68 -6.49 17.46
N GLN A 29 4.55 -6.75 16.48
CA GLN A 29 5.47 -5.76 15.90
C GLN A 29 5.30 -5.69 14.39
N ILE A 30 5.63 -4.54 13.80
CA ILE A 30 5.70 -4.41 12.34
C ILE A 30 6.91 -5.22 11.87
N SER A 31 6.66 -6.33 11.16
CA SER A 31 7.71 -7.18 10.61
C SER A 31 8.12 -6.76 9.20
N ASN A 32 7.25 -6.04 8.47
CA ASN A 32 7.56 -5.50 7.14
C ASN A 32 6.62 -4.35 6.77
N THR A 33 7.11 -3.46 5.89
CA THR A 33 6.30 -2.41 5.25
C THR A 33 6.69 -2.29 3.79
N GLU A 34 5.70 -2.25 2.90
CA GLU A 34 5.89 -2.06 1.46
C GLU A 34 4.97 -0.95 0.95
N CYS A 35 5.50 -0.06 0.12
CA CYS A 35 4.78 1.09 -0.41
C CYS A 35 4.97 1.16 -1.94
N PHE A 36 3.90 1.47 -2.66
CA PHE A 36 3.85 1.45 -4.11
C PHE A 36 3.13 2.69 -4.65
N GLY A 37 3.64 3.23 -5.75
CA GLY A 37 2.95 4.24 -6.55
C GLY A 37 2.82 5.61 -5.90
N LEU A 38 1.82 6.36 -6.36
CA LEU A 38 1.56 7.75 -6.00
C LEU A 38 0.42 7.85 -4.98
N LEU A 39 0.58 8.75 -4.01
CA LEU A 39 -0.46 9.08 -3.04
C LEU A 39 -1.64 9.81 -3.70
N GLU A 40 -1.35 10.64 -4.71
CA GLU A 40 -2.33 11.47 -5.39
C GLU A 40 -2.03 11.47 -6.90
N SER A 41 -2.99 11.02 -7.70
CA SER A 41 -2.85 10.95 -9.15
C SER A 41 -2.69 12.34 -9.76
N GLY A 42 -1.79 12.46 -10.75
CA GLY A 42 -1.44 13.75 -11.36
C GLY A 42 -0.42 14.58 -10.55
N THR A 43 0.17 14.01 -9.50
CA THR A 43 1.25 14.64 -8.73
C THR A 43 2.46 13.73 -8.61
N ASP A 44 3.58 14.27 -8.15
CA ASP A 44 4.79 13.49 -7.87
C ASP A 44 4.84 12.98 -6.41
N LYS A 45 3.74 13.07 -5.66
CA LYS A 45 3.69 12.61 -4.27
C LYS A 45 3.64 11.09 -4.23
N ILE A 46 4.69 10.47 -3.72
CA ILE A 46 4.78 9.01 -3.56
C ILE A 46 4.12 8.52 -2.26
N VAL A 47 3.62 7.29 -2.29
CA VAL A 47 3.20 6.59 -1.05
C VAL A 47 4.42 6.21 -0.23
N ASN A 48 4.36 6.43 1.08
CA ASN A 48 5.36 6.00 2.05
C ASN A 48 4.68 5.51 3.35
N GLY A 49 5.48 5.01 4.29
CA GLY A 49 4.98 4.44 5.56
C GLY A 49 4.23 5.43 6.46
N SER A 50 4.31 6.73 6.20
CA SER A 50 3.60 7.79 6.92
C SER A 50 2.48 8.44 6.10
N SER A 51 2.18 7.94 4.90
CA SER A 51 1.07 8.42 4.08
C SER A 51 -0.27 8.19 4.78
N ILE A 52 -1.13 9.21 4.73
CA ILE A 52 -2.47 9.18 5.33
C ILE A 52 -3.50 8.87 4.24
N PHE A 53 -4.35 7.89 4.50
CA PHE A 53 -5.46 7.50 3.64
C PHE A 53 -6.78 7.64 4.40
N ASN A 54 -7.89 7.82 3.68
CA ASN A 54 -9.22 7.74 4.27
C ASN A 54 -9.48 6.32 4.76
N SER A 55 -9.81 6.16 6.04
CA SER A 55 -10.07 4.86 6.67
C SER A 55 -11.43 4.24 6.27
N CYS A 56 -12.38 5.05 5.79
CA CYS A 56 -13.69 4.60 5.34
C CYS A 56 -14.38 3.69 6.39
N SER A 57 -14.79 2.48 6.01
CA SER A 57 -15.48 1.55 6.90
C SER A 57 -14.58 0.83 7.91
N ILE A 58 -13.26 1.07 7.89
CA ILE A 58 -12.33 0.53 8.92
C ILE A 58 -12.53 1.25 10.26
N SER A 59 -13.07 2.47 10.26
CA SER A 59 -13.35 3.22 11.49
C SER A 59 -14.53 2.69 12.32
N LYS A 60 -15.10 1.53 11.96
CA LYS A 60 -16.24 0.91 12.65
C LYS A 60 -15.74 0.10 13.84
#